data_AF-A0A3N5GPD5-F1
#
_entry.id   AF-A0A3N5GPD5-F1
#
_cell.length_a   1.000
_cell.length_b   1.000
_cell.length_c   1.000
_cell.angle_alpha   90.00
_cell.angle_beta   90.00
_cell.angle_gamma   90.00
#
_symmetry.space_group_name_H-M   'P 1'
#
loop_
_entity.id
_entity.type
_entity.pdbx_description
1 polymer ?
#
loop_
_entity_poly.entity_id
_entity_poly.type
_entity_poly.pdbx_seq_one_letter_code
_entity_poly.pdbx_strand_id
1 'polypeptide(L)'
;MLDRNTLCYGSPAPLPEQIPLRAGPLHLLYENGSLRHLRYGREEVLLNVYVAVRDHNWGTVPGQLTLLKRELRAFQPGRMEVGSYPPNRCLAIH
;
A
#
# COMPACT_ATOMS: atom_id res chain seq x y z
N MET A 1 11.47 -20.69 -15.57
CA MET A 1 11.17 -19.24 -15.63
C MET A 1 10.43 -18.89 -14.36
N LEU A 2 10.92 -17.94 -13.56
CA LEU A 2 10.23 -17.51 -12.34
C LEU A 2 8.99 -16.69 -12.73
N ASP A 3 7.90 -16.85 -11.99
CA ASP A 3 6.68 -16.06 -12.20
C ASP A 3 6.90 -14.60 -11.76
N ARG A 4 5.97 -13.73 -12.15
CA ARG A 4 6.05 -12.29 -11.87
C ARG A 4 6.12 -11.99 -10.37
N ASN A 5 5.37 -12.70 -9.54
CA ASN A 5 5.37 -12.40 -8.10
C ASN A 5 6.70 -12.79 -7.47
N THR A 6 7.27 -13.93 -7.87
CA THR A 6 8.60 -14.32 -7.43
C THR A 6 9.67 -13.30 -7.86
N LEU A 7 9.62 -12.80 -9.10
CA LEU A 7 10.56 -11.79 -9.60
C LEU A 7 10.43 -10.43 -8.89
N CYS A 8 9.20 -9.99 -8.63
CA CYS A 8 8.92 -8.65 -8.12
C CYS A 8 8.90 -8.56 -6.58
N TYR A 9 8.54 -9.66 -5.91
CA TYR A 9 8.22 -9.68 -4.48
C TYR A 9 8.89 -10.85 -3.73
N GLY A 10 9.69 -11.67 -4.41
CA GLY A 10 10.43 -12.77 -3.79
C GLY A 10 9.56 -13.94 -3.31
N SER A 11 8.28 -13.98 -3.71
CA SER A 11 7.33 -15.04 -3.32
C SER A 11 6.31 -15.29 -4.43
N PRO A 12 5.94 -16.56 -4.71
CA PRO A 12 4.88 -16.90 -5.65
C PRO A 12 3.48 -16.68 -5.06
N ALA A 13 3.38 -16.33 -3.77
CA ALA A 13 2.11 -16.10 -3.11
C ALA A 13 1.30 -14.98 -3.80
N PRO A 14 -0.04 -15.06 -3.79
CA PRO A 14 -0.87 -13.95 -4.25
C PRO A 14 -0.60 -12.71 -3.41
N LEU A 15 -0.62 -11.54 -4.05
CA LEU A 15 -0.52 -10.27 -3.35
C LEU A 15 -1.76 -10.05 -2.49
N PRO A 16 -1.63 -9.36 -1.34
CA PRO A 16 -2.79 -8.87 -0.61
C PRO A 16 -3.65 -7.96 -1.50
N GLU A 17 -4.93 -7.85 -1.15
CA GLU A 17 -5.84 -6.96 -1.86
C GLU A 17 -5.33 -5.51 -1.80
N GLN A 18 -5.23 -4.88 -2.97
CA GLN A 18 -4.85 -3.48 -3.11
C GLN A 18 -6.09 -2.64 -3.35
N ILE A 19 -6.39 -1.75 -2.43
CA ILE A 19 -7.55 -0.86 -2.46
C ILE A 19 -7.05 0.55 -2.81
N PRO A 20 -7.29 1.06 -4.03
CA PRO A 20 -7.02 2.45 -4.37
C PRO A 20 -7.83 3.40 -3.51
N LEU A 21 -7.18 4.37 -2.88
CA LEU A 21 -7.83 5.43 -2.13
C LEU A 21 -7.49 6.80 -2.72
N ARG A 22 -8.48 7.68 -2.73
CA ARG A 22 -8.35 9.07 -3.19
C ARG A 22 -8.91 10.05 -2.18
N ALA A 23 -8.19 11.12 -1.90
CA ALA A 23 -8.64 12.26 -1.10
C ALA A 23 -8.24 13.56 -1.80
N GLY A 24 -9.14 14.10 -2.63
CA GLY A 24 -8.82 15.26 -3.47
C GLY A 24 -7.66 14.97 -4.43
N PRO A 25 -6.52 15.71 -4.35
CA PRO A 25 -5.32 15.45 -5.17
C PRO A 25 -4.45 14.30 -4.64
N LEU A 26 -4.76 13.73 -3.48
CA LEU A 26 -4.02 12.59 -2.93
C LEU A 26 -4.53 11.27 -3.51
N HIS A 27 -3.62 10.45 -3.99
CA HIS A 27 -3.88 9.10 -4.48
C HIS A 27 -2.93 8.12 -3.79
N LEU A 28 -3.43 6.96 -3.37
CA LEU A 28 -2.60 5.92 -2.75
C LEU A 28 -3.21 4.53 -2.91
N LEU A 29 -2.43 3.51 -2.58
CA LEU A 29 -2.91 2.13 -2.44
C LEU A 29 -2.93 1.75 -0.96
N TYR A 30 -4.03 1.22 -0.48
CA TYR A 30 -4.09 0.54 0.81
C TYR A 30 -3.93 -0.97 0.59
N GLU A 31 -3.00 -1.59 1.31
CA GLU A 31 -2.66 -3.01 1.18
C GLU A 31 -2.34 -3.56 2.57
N ASN A 32 -3.23 -4.39 3.13
CA ASN A 32 -3.05 -5.08 4.42
C ASN A 32 -2.50 -4.18 5.56
N GLY A 33 -3.10 -3.01 5.78
CA GLY A 33 -2.67 -2.07 6.83
C GLY A 33 -1.52 -1.14 6.42
N SER A 34 -0.97 -1.29 5.22
CA SER A 34 0.06 -0.41 4.66
C SER A 34 -0.55 0.59 3.67
N LEU A 35 0.02 1.80 3.60
CA LEU A 35 -0.28 2.78 2.55
C LEU A 35 0.90 2.86 1.60
N ARG A 36 0.66 2.71 0.30
CA ARG A 36 1.71 2.62 -0.72
C ARG A 36 1.52 3.63 -1.84
N HIS A 37 2.64 4.05 -2.41
CA HIS A 37 2.70 4.94 -3.56
C HIS A 37 1.79 6.17 -3.42
N LEU A 38 1.94 6.89 -2.30
CA LEU A 38 1.24 8.14 -2.08
C LEU A 38 1.70 9.15 -3.13
N ARG A 39 0.74 9.67 -3.88
CA ARG A 39 0.92 10.72 -4.87
C ARG A 39 0.10 11.95 -4.51
N TYR A 40 0.70 13.12 -4.73
CA TYR A 40 -0.01 14.39 -4.72
C TYR A 40 -0.06 14.91 -6.16
N GLY A 41 -1.22 14.84 -6.79
CA GLY A 41 -1.35 15.04 -8.23
C GLY A 41 -0.60 13.95 -9.01
N ARG A 42 0.48 14.32 -9.70
CA ARG A 42 1.28 13.40 -10.53
C ARG A 42 2.58 12.93 -9.87
N GLU A 43 2.99 13.60 -8.79
CA GLU A 43 4.26 13.35 -8.13
C GLU A 43 4.09 12.33 -7.02
N GLU A 44 4.98 11.33 -6.97
CA GLU A 44 5.06 10.40 -5.85
C GLU A 44 5.83 11.06 -4.71
N VAL A 45 5.13 11.23 -3.59
CA VAL A 45 5.66 11.94 -2.41
C VAL A 45 6.07 10.99 -1.30
N LEU A 46 5.53 9.76 -1.29
CA LEU A 46 5.87 8.76 -0.29
C LEU A 46 5.62 7.34 -0.79
N LEU A 47 6.64 6.49 -0.69
CA LEU A 47 6.57 5.11 -1.18
C LEU A 47 5.72 4.20 -0.30
N ASN A 48 5.90 4.27 1.03
CA ASN A 48 5.23 3.36 1.95
C ASN A 48 5.08 3.94 3.36
N VAL A 49 3.91 3.77 3.97
CA VAL A 49 3.64 3.91 5.41
C VAL A 49 3.20 2.53 5.90
N TYR A 50 4.01 1.91 6.73
CA TYR A 50 3.76 0.54 7.19
C TYR A 50 4.41 0.29 8.54
N VAL A 51 3.96 -0.78 9.20
CA VAL A 51 4.59 -1.33 10.40
C VAL A 51 5.17 -2.68 10.03
N ALA A 52 6.43 -2.93 10.42
CA ALA A 52 7.06 -4.23 10.23
C ALA A 52 7.56 -4.74 11.58
N VAL A 53 6.94 -5.83 12.04
CA VAL A 53 7.51 -6.68 13.08
C VAL A 53 8.30 -7.76 12.37
N ARG A 54 9.58 -7.89 12.71
CA ARG A 54 10.46 -8.83 12.02
C ARG A 54 11.11 -9.81 12.97
N ASP A 55 11.16 -11.06 12.52
CA ASP A 55 11.80 -12.14 13.27
C ASP A 55 13.33 -12.11 13.11
N HIS A 56 14.01 -13.06 13.76
CA HIS A 56 15.47 -13.19 13.71
C HIS A 56 16.01 -13.47 12.29
N ASN A 57 15.17 -13.92 11.36
CA ASN A 57 15.50 -14.19 9.95
C ASN A 57 15.14 -13.00 9.05
N TRP A 58 14.88 -11.81 9.61
CA TRP A 58 14.40 -10.64 8.87
C TRP A 58 13.03 -10.86 8.17
N GLY A 59 12.32 -11.95 8.47
CA GLY A 59 10.97 -12.20 7.96
C GLY A 59 9.97 -11.21 8.54
N THR A 60 9.04 -10.71 7.73
CA THR A 60 7.97 -9.83 8.24
C THR A 60 6.79 -10.66 8.71
N VAL A 61 6.44 -10.55 9.99
CA VAL A 61 5.32 -11.26 10.59
C VAL A 61 4.01 -10.61 10.11
N PRO A 62 3.04 -11.39 9.58
CA PRO A 62 1.74 -10.85 9.20
C PRO A 62 1.03 -10.22 10.39
N GLY A 63 0.70 -8.93 10.28
CA GLY A 63 -0.12 -8.23 11.26
C GLY A 63 -1.61 -8.48 11.04
N GLN A 64 -2.39 -8.46 12.12
CA GLN A 64 -3.84 -8.31 12.04
C GLN A 64 -4.20 -6.88 12.41
N LEU A 65 -4.88 -6.17 11.51
CA LEU A 65 -5.36 -4.83 11.79
C LEU A 65 -6.71 -4.93 12.50
N THR A 66 -6.77 -4.49 13.76
CA THR A 66 -8.03 -4.27 14.48
C THR A 66 -8.23 -2.77 14.65
N LEU A 67 -9.41 -2.26 14.26
CA LEU A 67 -9.73 -0.84 14.40
C LEU A 67 -9.93 -0.53 15.90
N LEU A 68 -8.87 -0.05 16.56
CA LEU A 68 -8.91 0.18 18.01
C LEU A 68 -9.58 1.52 18.37
N LYS A 69 -9.32 2.58 17.60
CA LYS A 69 -9.90 3.91 17.82
C LYS A 69 -9.87 4.73 16.53
N ARG A 70 -10.93 5.50 16.27
CA ARG A 70 -11.01 6.45 15.16
C ARG A 70 -11.37 7.82 15.70
N GLU A 71 -10.38 8.71 15.79
CA GLU A 71 -10.63 10.12 16.11
C GLU A 71 -10.79 10.90 14.81
N LEU A 72 -12.03 11.25 14.49
CA LEU A 72 -12.35 12.13 13.38
C LEU A 72 -12.39 13.56 13.90
N ARG A 73 -11.36 14.36 13.62
CA ARG A 73 -11.51 15.82 13.65
C ARG A 73 -12.20 16.24 12.36
N ALA A 74 -13.04 17.28 12.42
CA ALA A 74 -13.81 17.74 11.27
C ALA A 74 -12.87 17.99 10.07
N PHE A 75 -13.03 17.18 9.04
CA PHE A 75 -12.28 17.25 7.80
C PHE A 75 -13.12 18.03 6.77
N GLN A 76 -12.52 19.06 6.17
CA GLN A 76 -13.06 19.87 5.06
C GLN A 76 -12.63 19.25 3.71
N PRO A 77 -13.33 19.47 2.58
CA PRO A 77 -13.57 18.54 1.47
C PRO A 77 -12.38 17.71 0.92
N GLY A 78 -12.68 16.44 0.54
CA GLY A 78 -11.71 15.43 0.03
C GLY A 78 -11.75 14.08 0.76
N ARG A 79 -12.94 13.55 1.09
CA ARG A 79 -13.10 12.29 1.84
C ARG A 79 -12.33 11.18 1.13
N MET A 80 -11.68 10.28 1.89
CA MET A 80 -11.09 9.09 1.28
C MET A 80 -12.18 8.22 0.67
N GLU A 81 -12.12 8.09 -0.65
CA GLU A 81 -13.03 7.30 -1.47
C GLU A 81 -12.23 6.24 -2.23
N VAL A 82 -12.87 5.11 -2.53
CA VAL A 82 -12.28 4.12 -3.41
C VAL A 82 -12.20 4.72 -4.81
N GLY A 83 -11.00 4.74 -5.38
CA GLY A 83 -10.73 5.39 -6.67
C GLY A 83 -10.12 4.44 -7.69
N SER A 84 -9.63 5.00 -8.81
CA SER A 84 -8.70 4.29 -9.68
C SER A 84 -7.28 4.68 -9.32
N TYR A 85 -6.38 3.70 -9.32
CA TYR A 85 -4.94 3.92 -9.22
C TYR A 85 -4.28 3.31 -10.46
N PRO A 86 -3.41 4.04 -11.18
CA PRO A 86 -2.77 3.49 -12.36
C PRO A 86 -1.96 2.24 -11.97
N PRO A 87 -1.99 1.17 -12.79
CA PRO A 87 -1.34 -0.08 -12.42
C PRO A 87 0.16 0.14 -12.20
N ASN A 88 0.65 -0.35 -11.06
CA ASN A 88 2.08 -0.35 -10.79
C ASN A 88 2.83 -1.15 -11.86
N ARG A 89 3.73 -0.48 -12.59
CA ARG A 89 4.71 -1.16 -13.43
C ARG A 89 5.73 -1.78 -12.50
N CYS A 90 5.60 -3.07 -12.21
CA CYS A 90 6.73 -3.81 -11.67
C CYS A 90 7.84 -3.77 -12.73
N LEU A 91 8.88 -2.99 -12.46
CA LEU A 91 10.13 -3.04 -13.20
C LEU A 91 10.97 -4.10 -12.49
N ALA A 92 10.97 -5.33 -13.01
CA ALA A 92 11.94 -6.32 -12.57
C ALA A 92 13.33 -5.73 -12.80
N ILE A 93 14.16 -5.69 -11.75
CA ILE A 93 15.57 -5.31 -11.90
C ILE A 93 16.23 -6.50 -12.59
N HIS A 94 16.59 -6.33 -13.86
CA HIS A 94 17.27 -7.33 -14.69
C HIS A 94 18.77 -7.35 -14.43
#